data_AF-A0A1Y5I4Y9-F1
#
_entry.id   AF-A0A1Y5I4Y9-F1
#
_cell.length_a   1.000
_cell.length_b   1.000
_cell.length_c   1.000
_cell.angle_alpha   90.00
_cell.angle_beta   90.00
_cell.angle_gamma   90.00
#
_symmetry.space_group_name_H-M   'P 1'
#
loop_
_entity.id
_entity.type
_entity.pdbx_description
1 polymer ?
#
loop_
_entity_poly.entity_id
_entity_poly.type
_entity_poly.pdbx_seq_one_letter_code
_entity_poly.pdbx_strand_id
1 'polypeptide(L)'
;MMYLGVTFAPEEMVAVTEEFAVADAKALEIFGSTGFAETAAYRVSEYLSGFPFMILFQGFGAFAFFLFGLAAVRSGIIARASAPIWKPARRFALPVGLLLSSAGGWLLVDSHGMTDPRMLLGLVLVTIGSPFSTFGYLGVIAKWAEGTPGPVTVFFARGGTSSLTAYLMQGLIFSLLFTAYGFGYFASLTAAQTIGVAFLTALFSVAFVSLWRVKFQRGPMEAILRNWTYLGARQFRTGDDDGAGRAQSDRYSVQTLEEAKAAYDFNNLQEFLDLYYQGMNVLRTEQDFHDMTFAYLKRAKEDNVVHVEMFFDPQAHTERGVAFGTVADGIISALKRGEEELGITSELIMSFLRHLSEEDGFALLEESAPWHDHFVGVGLDSSEVGHPPSKFQKLFARCRELGFKLCLHAGEEGPPEYVREALLDIGADRIDHGNRAMEDAALIAVLRDTQTPLTNCPLSNLSLCVLDDLRKSPVKRQLEEGLLVCVNSDDPAYFGGYIGQNYEAITEALDLSADQIVQLARNSFTGSFLSDADKSRHLSEIDRVRDS
;
A
#
# COMPACT_ATOMS: atom_id res chain seq x y z
N MET A 1 -14.56 -26.13 50.95
CA MET A 1 -15.20 -25.94 49.63
C MET A 1 -14.19 -26.32 48.55
N MET A 2 -14.60 -26.89 47.41
CA MET A 2 -13.65 -27.29 46.34
C MET A 2 -13.58 -26.20 45.26
N TYR A 3 -12.38 -25.72 44.93
CA TYR A 3 -12.12 -24.72 43.89
C TYR A 3 -10.97 -25.21 43.01
N LEU A 4 -11.19 -25.33 41.68
CA LEU A 4 -10.22 -25.86 40.71
C LEU A 4 -9.58 -27.22 41.08
N GLY A 5 -10.34 -28.10 41.74
CA GLY A 5 -9.85 -29.42 42.19
C GLY A 5 -9.07 -29.40 43.51
N VAL A 6 -8.98 -28.24 44.17
CA VAL A 6 -8.33 -28.07 45.47
C VAL A 6 -9.40 -27.81 46.53
N THR A 7 -9.36 -28.55 47.64
CA THR A 7 -10.25 -28.35 48.80
C THR A 7 -9.66 -27.33 49.75
N PHE A 8 -10.36 -26.21 49.94
CA PHE A 8 -10.04 -25.16 50.91
C PHE A 8 -10.87 -25.32 52.19
N ALA A 9 -10.25 -25.02 53.33
CA ALA A 9 -10.93 -24.92 54.62
C ALA A 9 -11.84 -23.67 54.64
N PRO A 10 -12.96 -23.68 55.38
CA PRO A 10 -13.88 -22.54 55.46
C PRO A 10 -13.21 -21.22 55.89
N GLU A 11 -12.22 -21.30 56.77
CA GLU A 11 -11.45 -20.16 57.29
C GLU A 11 -10.59 -19.49 56.21
N GLU A 12 -10.01 -20.29 55.30
CA GLU A 12 -9.21 -19.81 54.17
C GLU A 12 -10.08 -19.05 53.16
N MET A 13 -11.33 -19.47 52.98
CA MET A 13 -12.29 -18.78 52.09
C MET A 13 -12.72 -17.42 52.64
N VAL A 14 -12.87 -17.29 53.95
CA VAL A 14 -13.22 -16.02 54.61
C VAL A 14 -12.06 -15.03 54.49
N ALA A 15 -10.82 -15.49 54.70
CA ALA A 15 -9.63 -14.66 54.54
C ALA A 15 -9.51 -14.09 53.10
N VAL A 16 -9.80 -14.91 52.09
CA VAL A 16 -9.79 -14.48 50.68
C VAL A 16 -10.86 -13.39 50.43
N THR A 17 -12.06 -13.52 50.97
CA THR A 17 -13.11 -12.49 50.84
C THR A 17 -12.77 -11.18 51.58
N GLU A 18 -12.09 -11.26 52.72
CA GLU A 18 -11.60 -10.06 53.43
C GLU A 18 -10.49 -9.34 52.65
N GLU A 19 -9.58 -10.06 51.99
CA GLU A 19 -8.56 -9.47 51.12
C GLU A 19 -9.15 -8.65 49.97
N PHE A 20 -10.25 -9.11 49.35
CA PHE A 20 -10.94 -8.34 48.30
C PHE A 20 -11.62 -7.08 48.84
N ALA A 21 -12.27 -7.16 50.00
CA ALA A 21 -12.88 -5.99 50.64
C ALA A 21 -11.82 -4.94 51.04
N VAL A 22 -10.65 -5.39 51.49
CA VAL A 22 -9.50 -4.52 51.77
C VAL A 22 -8.95 -3.90 50.49
N ALA A 23 -8.88 -4.64 49.38
CA ALA A 23 -8.44 -4.13 48.09
C ALA A 23 -9.42 -3.07 47.53
N ASP A 24 -10.73 -3.29 47.64
CA ASP A 24 -11.76 -2.33 47.23
C ASP A 24 -11.71 -1.05 48.06
N ALA A 25 -11.59 -1.17 49.39
CA ALA A 25 -11.43 -0.03 50.29
C ALA A 25 -10.17 0.79 49.97
N LYS A 26 -9.06 0.09 49.69
CA LYS A 26 -7.80 0.72 49.30
C LYS A 26 -7.89 1.41 47.93
N ALA A 27 -8.60 0.82 46.97
CA ALA A 27 -8.86 1.45 45.67
C ALA A 27 -9.72 2.72 45.81
N LEU A 28 -10.76 2.67 46.64
CA LEU A 28 -11.60 3.84 46.98
C LEU A 28 -10.79 4.98 47.60
N GLU A 29 -9.91 4.66 48.55
CA GLU A 29 -9.02 5.64 49.17
C GLU A 29 -8.05 6.23 48.13
N ILE A 30 -7.33 5.39 47.39
CA ILE A 30 -6.28 5.83 46.46
C ILE A 30 -6.88 6.63 45.30
N PHE A 31 -7.85 6.08 44.56
CA PHE A 31 -8.42 6.78 43.40
C PHE A 31 -9.30 7.98 43.81
N GLY A 32 -9.92 7.93 44.99
CA GLY A 32 -10.85 8.96 45.47
C GLY A 32 -10.18 10.12 46.21
N SER A 33 -8.96 9.96 46.74
CA SER A 33 -8.35 10.97 47.62
C SER A 33 -6.87 11.29 47.40
N THR A 34 -6.14 10.53 46.57
CA THR A 34 -4.67 10.69 46.45
C THR A 34 -4.21 11.37 45.15
N GLY A 35 -2.95 11.79 45.12
CA GLY A 35 -2.33 12.44 43.97
C GLY A 35 -1.99 11.48 42.82
N PHE A 36 -1.43 12.05 41.75
CA PHE A 36 -1.04 11.30 40.55
C PHE A 36 -0.01 10.22 40.85
N ALA A 37 1.01 10.51 41.67
CA ALA A 37 2.12 9.61 41.93
C ALA A 37 1.66 8.35 42.68
N GLU A 38 0.83 8.53 43.71
CA GLU A 38 0.26 7.45 44.52
C GLU A 38 -0.68 6.58 43.69
N THR A 39 -1.54 7.23 42.88
CA THR A 39 -2.45 6.55 41.96
C THR A 39 -1.70 5.73 40.91
N ALA A 40 -0.64 6.29 40.33
CA ALA A 40 0.19 5.61 39.33
C ALA A 40 0.95 4.42 39.94
N ALA A 41 1.53 4.59 41.13
CA ALA A 41 2.22 3.52 41.85
C ALA A 41 1.26 2.34 42.15
N TYR A 42 0.04 2.64 42.60
CA TYR A 42 -0.98 1.62 42.84
C TYR A 42 -1.39 0.88 41.56
N ARG A 43 -1.58 1.60 40.45
CA ARG A 43 -1.86 0.98 39.14
C ARG A 43 -0.74 0.07 38.66
N VAL A 44 0.52 0.43 38.90
CA VAL A 44 1.67 -0.42 38.57
C VAL A 44 1.68 -1.68 39.43
N SER A 45 1.37 -1.61 40.73
CA SER A 45 1.30 -2.80 41.58
C SER A 45 0.14 -3.73 41.20
N GLU A 46 -1.02 -3.18 40.84
CA GLU A 46 -2.16 -3.94 40.33
C GLU A 46 -1.82 -4.63 38.99
N TYR A 47 -1.12 -3.91 38.10
CA TYR A 47 -0.68 -4.51 36.85
C TYR A 47 0.29 -5.66 37.10
N LEU A 48 1.31 -5.49 37.94
CA LEU A 48 2.30 -6.53 38.22
C LEU A 48 1.70 -7.78 38.88
N SER A 49 0.67 -7.61 39.73
CA SER A 49 -0.03 -8.74 40.37
C SER A 49 -1.00 -9.45 39.41
N GLY A 50 -1.71 -8.72 38.56
CA GLY A 50 -2.64 -9.29 37.58
C GLY A 50 -2.00 -9.82 36.29
N PHE A 51 -0.80 -9.36 35.94
CA PHE A 51 -0.15 -9.66 34.66
C PHE A 51 0.13 -11.17 34.43
N PRO A 52 0.63 -11.95 35.41
CA PRO A 52 0.82 -13.39 35.24
C PRO A 52 -0.48 -14.12 34.91
N PHE A 53 -1.59 -13.75 35.59
CA PHE A 53 -2.91 -14.33 35.33
C PHE A 53 -3.41 -13.96 33.93
N MET A 54 -3.27 -12.69 33.52
CA MET A 54 -3.62 -12.22 32.18
C MET A 54 -2.87 -12.99 31.07
N ILE A 55 -1.55 -13.16 31.20
CA ILE A 55 -0.76 -13.90 30.20
C ILE A 55 -1.19 -15.36 30.13
N LEU A 56 -1.34 -16.02 31.28
CA LEU A 56 -1.61 -17.47 31.31
C LEU A 56 -3.03 -17.81 30.88
N PHE A 57 -4.03 -16.98 31.21
CA PHE A 57 -5.42 -17.26 30.86
C PHE A 57 -5.87 -16.60 29.56
N GLN A 58 -5.52 -15.33 29.33
CA GLN A 58 -5.91 -14.63 28.09
C GLN A 58 -4.83 -14.66 27.01
N GLY A 59 -3.55 -14.70 27.36
CA GLY A 59 -2.46 -14.60 26.39
C GLY A 59 -2.50 -15.69 25.31
N PHE A 60 -2.73 -16.95 25.68
CA PHE A 60 -2.87 -18.04 24.70
C PHE A 60 -4.10 -17.86 23.79
N GLY A 61 -5.23 -17.44 24.37
CA GLY A 61 -6.45 -17.17 23.60
C GLY A 61 -6.27 -15.99 22.64
N ALA A 62 -5.68 -14.90 23.10
CA ALA A 62 -5.36 -13.72 22.30
C ALA A 62 -4.38 -14.07 21.17
N PHE A 63 -3.36 -14.86 21.45
CA PHE A 63 -2.41 -15.35 20.44
C PHE A 63 -3.10 -16.23 19.39
N ALA A 64 -3.97 -17.15 19.81
CA ALA A 64 -4.75 -17.96 18.88
C ALA A 64 -5.65 -17.11 17.97
N PHE A 65 -6.37 -16.11 18.53
CA PHE A 65 -7.17 -15.18 17.73
C PHE A 65 -6.34 -14.31 16.80
N PHE A 66 -5.14 -13.89 17.21
CA PHE A 66 -4.20 -13.20 16.35
C PHE A 66 -3.82 -14.06 15.14
N LEU A 67 -3.49 -15.34 15.35
CA LEU A 67 -3.19 -16.27 14.26
C LEU A 67 -4.39 -16.50 13.33
N PHE A 68 -5.61 -16.60 13.87
CA PHE A 68 -6.83 -16.68 13.06
C PHE A 68 -7.05 -15.42 12.23
N GLY A 69 -6.83 -14.24 12.81
CA GLY A 69 -6.89 -12.97 12.10
C GLY A 69 -5.87 -12.92 10.97
N LEU A 70 -4.62 -13.33 11.23
CA LEU A 70 -3.56 -13.39 10.22
C LEU A 70 -3.89 -14.35 9.08
N ALA A 71 -4.42 -15.54 9.38
CA ALA A 71 -4.88 -16.49 8.38
C ALA A 71 -6.03 -15.92 7.54
N ALA A 72 -6.98 -15.23 8.16
CA ALA A 72 -8.09 -14.57 7.47
C ALA A 72 -7.58 -13.45 6.52
N VAL A 73 -6.61 -12.63 6.96
CA VAL A 73 -5.96 -11.63 6.09
C VAL A 73 -5.30 -12.32 4.88
N ARG A 74 -4.48 -13.34 5.11
CA ARG A 74 -3.77 -14.07 4.04
C ARG A 74 -4.71 -14.76 3.04
N SER A 75 -5.89 -15.19 3.49
CA SER A 75 -6.91 -15.77 2.61
C SER A 75 -7.64 -14.75 1.72
N GLY A 76 -7.40 -13.45 1.92
CA GLY A 76 -8.09 -12.36 1.22
C GLY A 76 -9.58 -12.24 1.59
N ILE A 77 -10.07 -12.97 2.59
CA ILE A 77 -11.50 -12.94 2.96
C ILE A 77 -11.90 -11.60 3.57
N ILE A 78 -10.99 -10.98 4.33
CA ILE A 78 -11.19 -9.67 4.96
C ILE A 78 -11.28 -8.54 3.91
N ALA A 79 -10.49 -8.62 2.84
CA ALA A 79 -10.51 -7.64 1.75
C ALA A 79 -11.80 -7.73 0.90
N ARG A 80 -12.42 -8.92 0.84
CA ARG A 80 -13.67 -9.14 0.11
C ARG A 80 -14.88 -8.94 1.01
N ALA A 81 -15.31 -7.69 1.14
CA ALA A 81 -16.50 -7.32 1.91
C ALA A 81 -17.78 -8.07 1.47
N SER A 82 -17.87 -8.46 0.19
CA SER A 82 -18.96 -9.21 -0.39
C SER A 82 -18.90 -10.73 -0.18
N ALA A 83 -17.87 -11.25 0.52
CA ALA A 83 -17.69 -12.69 0.69
C ALA A 83 -18.91 -13.35 1.36
N PRO A 84 -19.32 -14.55 0.90
CA PRO A 84 -20.56 -15.19 1.36
C PRO A 84 -20.54 -15.53 2.86
N ILE A 85 -19.36 -15.61 3.48
CA ILE A 85 -19.17 -15.91 4.90
C ILE A 85 -19.73 -14.81 5.82
N TRP A 86 -19.82 -13.56 5.34
CA TRP A 86 -20.21 -12.43 6.19
C TRP A 86 -21.72 -12.41 6.46
N LYS A 87 -22.53 -12.98 5.57
CA LYS A 87 -23.98 -13.10 5.76
C LYS A 87 -24.35 -14.02 6.94
N PRO A 88 -23.84 -15.26 7.05
CA PRO A 88 -24.09 -16.09 8.23
C PRO A 88 -23.42 -15.53 9.49
N ALA A 89 -22.27 -14.86 9.38
CA ALA A 89 -21.65 -14.17 10.52
C ALA A 89 -22.63 -13.18 11.17
N ARG A 90 -23.24 -12.29 10.38
CA ARG A 90 -24.24 -11.33 10.86
C ARG A 90 -25.55 -11.98 11.34
N ARG A 91 -26.04 -12.99 10.61
CA ARG A 91 -27.40 -13.54 10.84
C ARG A 91 -27.47 -14.59 11.95
N PHE A 92 -26.37 -15.28 12.21
CA PHE A 92 -26.33 -16.39 13.17
C PHE A 92 -25.30 -16.19 14.26
N ALA A 93 -24.04 -15.87 13.91
CA ALA A 93 -23.00 -15.71 14.92
C ALA A 93 -23.26 -14.50 15.82
N LEU A 94 -23.68 -13.35 15.27
CA LEU A 94 -23.93 -12.16 16.07
C LEU A 94 -25.04 -12.37 17.13
N PRO A 95 -26.26 -12.86 16.80
CA PRO A 95 -27.28 -13.10 17.83
C PRO A 95 -26.86 -14.13 18.87
N VAL A 96 -26.23 -15.23 18.46
CA VAL A 96 -25.74 -16.28 19.38
C VAL A 96 -24.69 -15.70 20.34
N GLY A 97 -23.72 -14.97 19.79
CA GLY A 97 -22.68 -14.32 20.58
C GLY A 97 -23.25 -13.34 21.60
N LEU A 98 -24.14 -12.44 21.16
CA LEU A 98 -24.77 -11.46 22.05
C LEU A 98 -25.59 -12.14 23.16
N LEU A 99 -26.38 -13.15 22.83
CA LEU A 99 -27.17 -13.88 23.83
C LEU A 99 -26.27 -14.56 24.87
N LEU A 100 -25.23 -15.26 24.45
CA LEU A 100 -24.30 -15.94 25.35
C LEU A 100 -23.52 -14.93 26.21
N SER A 101 -23.02 -13.85 25.60
CA SER A 101 -22.28 -12.81 26.32
C SER A 101 -23.17 -12.04 27.31
N SER A 102 -24.43 -11.74 26.95
CA SER A 102 -25.37 -11.07 27.85
C SER A 102 -25.81 -11.98 28.99
N ALA A 103 -26.14 -13.24 28.71
CA ALA A 103 -26.49 -14.21 29.75
C ALA A 103 -25.31 -14.47 30.69
N GLY A 104 -24.10 -14.62 30.14
CA GLY A 104 -22.88 -14.78 30.92
C GLY A 104 -22.57 -13.55 31.77
N GLY A 105 -22.65 -12.34 31.20
CA GLY A 105 -22.46 -11.10 31.93
C GLY A 105 -23.48 -10.91 33.07
N TRP A 106 -24.75 -11.26 32.84
CA TRP A 106 -25.77 -11.22 33.89
C TRP A 106 -25.45 -12.18 35.04
N LEU A 107 -25.02 -13.42 34.73
CA LEU A 107 -24.63 -14.40 35.75
C LEU A 107 -23.40 -13.96 36.56
N LEU A 108 -22.46 -13.25 35.93
CA LEU A 108 -21.30 -12.69 36.64
C LEU A 108 -21.74 -11.61 37.63
N VAL A 109 -22.64 -10.72 37.23
CA VAL A 109 -23.17 -9.65 38.10
C VAL A 109 -24.05 -10.20 39.23
N ASP A 110 -24.83 -11.25 38.95
CA ASP A 110 -25.72 -11.90 39.93
C ASP A 110 -24.98 -12.89 40.87
N SER A 111 -23.69 -13.13 40.64
CA SER A 111 -22.92 -14.10 41.43
C SER A 111 -22.55 -13.55 42.81
N HIS A 112 -22.58 -14.40 43.83
CA HIS A 112 -22.24 -14.05 45.21
C HIS A 112 -20.83 -14.52 45.60
N GLY A 113 -19.85 -14.15 44.78
CA GLY A 113 -18.42 -14.40 45.02
C GLY A 113 -17.82 -15.51 44.16
N MET A 114 -16.51 -15.70 44.28
CA MET A 114 -15.73 -16.50 43.33
C MET A 114 -16.06 -18.00 43.30
N THR A 115 -16.68 -18.51 44.35
CA THR A 115 -17.06 -19.92 44.46
C THR A 115 -18.49 -20.19 44.01
N ASP A 116 -19.24 -19.16 43.61
CA ASP A 116 -20.59 -19.32 43.09
C ASP A 116 -20.54 -20.04 41.73
N PRO A 117 -21.25 -21.18 41.55
CA PRO A 117 -21.35 -21.86 40.26
C PRO A 117 -21.84 -20.94 39.13
N ARG A 118 -22.63 -19.91 39.44
CA ARG A 118 -23.06 -18.89 38.48
C ARG A 118 -21.89 -18.09 37.93
N MET A 119 -20.86 -17.82 38.73
CA MET A 119 -19.67 -17.12 38.28
C MET A 119 -18.92 -17.95 37.24
N LEU A 120 -18.69 -19.23 37.51
CA LEU A 120 -18.02 -20.14 36.58
C LEU A 120 -18.81 -20.31 35.28
N LEU A 121 -20.13 -20.50 35.38
CA LEU A 121 -21.01 -20.59 34.21
C LEU A 121 -20.99 -19.28 33.41
N GLY A 122 -21.02 -18.14 34.10
CA GLY A 122 -20.93 -16.81 33.50
C GLY A 122 -19.65 -16.62 32.69
N LEU A 123 -18.50 -16.97 33.28
CA LEU A 123 -17.20 -16.94 32.60
C LEU A 123 -17.20 -17.81 31.34
N VAL A 124 -17.67 -19.06 31.45
CA VAL A 124 -17.73 -19.99 30.30
C VAL A 124 -18.60 -19.44 29.17
N LEU A 125 -19.78 -18.91 29.49
CA LEU A 125 -20.69 -18.35 28.48
C LEU A 125 -20.10 -17.11 27.79
N VAL A 126 -19.42 -16.23 28.53
CA VAL A 126 -18.72 -15.08 27.94
C VAL A 126 -17.57 -15.54 27.04
N THR A 127 -16.76 -16.50 27.49
CA THR A 127 -15.63 -17.05 26.72
C THR A 127 -16.08 -17.71 25.43
N ILE A 128 -17.17 -18.50 25.46
CA ILE A 128 -17.72 -19.14 24.27
C ILE A 128 -18.41 -18.10 23.37
N GLY A 129 -19.17 -17.16 23.94
CA GLY A 129 -19.91 -16.15 23.18
C GLY A 129 -19.03 -15.14 22.46
N SER A 130 -17.89 -14.76 23.05
CA SER A 130 -16.97 -13.74 22.52
C SER A 130 -16.53 -13.97 21.06
N PRO A 131 -16.04 -15.16 20.64
CA PRO A 131 -15.72 -15.42 19.24
C PRO A 131 -16.91 -15.24 18.28
N PHE A 132 -18.11 -15.68 18.68
CA PHE A 132 -19.32 -15.51 17.86
C PHE A 132 -19.71 -14.03 17.71
N SER A 133 -19.65 -13.27 18.81
CA SER A 133 -19.88 -11.82 18.79
C SER A 133 -18.87 -11.11 17.90
N THR A 134 -17.59 -11.43 18.05
CA THR A 134 -16.49 -10.86 17.25
C THR A 134 -16.68 -11.14 15.77
N PHE A 135 -16.93 -12.39 15.40
CA PHE A 135 -17.18 -12.78 14.02
C PHE A 135 -18.44 -12.10 13.45
N GLY A 136 -19.48 -12.00 14.28
CA GLY A 136 -20.70 -11.28 13.99
C GLY A 136 -20.48 -9.79 13.67
N TYR A 137 -19.71 -9.10 14.51
CA TYR A 137 -19.33 -7.70 14.30
C TYR A 137 -18.50 -7.50 13.03
N LEU A 138 -17.55 -8.39 12.74
CA LEU A 138 -16.80 -8.35 11.47
C LEU A 138 -17.74 -8.49 10.26
N GLY A 139 -18.75 -9.35 10.37
CA GLY A 139 -19.79 -9.44 9.35
C GLY A 139 -20.56 -8.13 9.16
N VAL A 140 -20.88 -7.41 10.24
CA VAL A 140 -21.57 -6.10 10.17
C VAL A 140 -20.67 -5.06 9.51
N ILE A 141 -19.39 -5.01 9.89
CA ILE A 141 -18.39 -4.11 9.29
C ILE A 141 -18.27 -4.42 7.79
N ALA A 142 -18.15 -5.68 7.40
CA ALA A 142 -18.11 -6.09 6.00
C ALA A 142 -19.36 -5.63 5.24
N LYS A 143 -20.56 -5.74 5.84
CA LYS A 143 -21.79 -5.23 5.18
C LYS A 143 -21.75 -3.72 4.98
N TRP A 144 -21.23 -3.00 5.96
CA TRP A 144 -21.08 -1.55 5.86
C TRP A 144 -20.06 -1.15 4.79
N ALA A 145 -19.08 -2.00 4.52
CA ALA A 145 -18.05 -1.81 3.48
C ALA A 145 -18.46 -2.28 2.07
N GLU A 146 -19.55 -3.04 1.89
CA GLU A 146 -20.01 -3.58 0.58
C GLU A 146 -20.53 -2.50 -0.42
N GLY A 147 -20.49 -1.21 -0.10
CA GLY A 147 -21.01 -0.14 -0.98
C GLY A 147 -20.18 1.14 -0.93
N THR A 148 -20.51 2.10 -1.80
CA THR A 148 -19.83 3.40 -1.87
C THR A 148 -19.96 4.14 -0.53
N PRO A 149 -18.85 4.47 0.14
CA PRO A 149 -18.91 5.06 1.47
C PRO A 149 -19.45 6.49 1.39
N GLY A 150 -20.58 6.74 2.07
CA GLY A 150 -21.10 8.10 2.24
C GLY A 150 -20.22 8.96 3.17
N PRO A 151 -20.48 10.28 3.27
CA PRO A 151 -19.64 11.22 4.01
C PRO A 151 -19.37 10.84 5.46
N VAL A 152 -20.38 10.30 6.15
CA VAL A 152 -20.26 9.83 7.54
C VAL A 152 -19.33 8.62 7.65
N THR A 153 -19.42 7.69 6.70
CA THR A 153 -18.59 6.49 6.64
C THR A 153 -17.13 6.86 6.38
N VAL A 154 -16.88 7.75 5.41
CA VAL A 154 -15.54 8.27 5.11
C VAL A 154 -14.95 8.98 6.33
N PHE A 155 -15.75 9.80 7.01
CA PHE A 155 -15.32 10.52 8.21
C PHE A 155 -14.83 9.57 9.31
N PHE A 156 -15.65 8.57 9.68
CA PHE A 156 -15.26 7.63 10.74
C PHE A 156 -14.19 6.62 10.29
N ALA A 157 -14.16 6.22 9.02
CA ALA A 157 -13.09 5.38 8.46
C ALA A 157 -11.73 6.07 8.57
N ARG A 158 -11.69 7.39 8.35
CA ARG A 158 -10.48 8.20 8.52
C ARG A 158 -9.95 8.13 9.96
N GLY A 159 -10.82 8.25 10.97
CA GLY A 159 -10.42 8.08 12.37
C GLY A 159 -10.02 6.64 12.73
N GLY A 160 -10.64 5.64 12.10
CA GLY A 160 -10.34 4.22 12.30
C GLY A 160 -8.89 3.83 11.99
N THR A 161 -8.20 4.60 11.13
CA THR A 161 -6.77 4.40 10.83
C THR A 161 -5.82 5.00 11.89
N SER A 162 -6.34 5.49 13.02
CA SER A 162 -5.56 5.94 14.18
C SER A 162 -6.17 5.40 15.49
N SER A 163 -6.23 4.08 15.58
CA SER A 163 -6.83 3.33 16.68
C SER A 163 -6.04 3.44 18.00
N LEU A 164 -4.72 3.64 17.97
CA LEU A 164 -3.90 3.77 19.18
C LEU A 164 -4.13 5.11 19.86
N THR A 165 -4.18 6.21 19.10
CA THR A 165 -4.55 7.52 19.65
C THR A 165 -5.95 7.46 20.24
N ALA A 166 -6.91 6.89 19.50
CA ALA A 166 -8.28 6.77 19.98
C ALA A 166 -8.35 5.97 21.28
N TYR A 167 -7.60 4.87 21.38
CA TYR A 167 -7.54 4.02 22.58
C TYR A 167 -6.90 4.72 23.77
N LEU A 168 -5.71 5.30 23.60
CA LEU A 168 -4.99 5.95 24.71
C LEU A 168 -5.71 7.20 25.22
N MET A 169 -6.40 7.91 24.35
CA MET A 169 -7.22 9.04 24.74
C MET A 169 -8.38 8.63 25.66
N GLN A 170 -8.96 7.43 25.48
CA GLN A 170 -9.97 6.93 26.44
C GLN A 170 -9.37 6.78 27.84
N GLY A 171 -8.14 6.26 27.94
CA GLY A 171 -7.43 6.15 29.21
C GLY A 171 -7.17 7.51 29.87
N LEU A 172 -6.79 8.52 29.09
CA LEU A 172 -6.62 9.90 29.57
C LEU A 172 -7.94 10.50 30.06
N ILE A 173 -9.03 10.31 29.29
CA ILE A 173 -10.37 10.80 29.65
C ILE A 173 -10.85 10.12 30.93
N PHE A 174 -10.73 8.79 31.05
CA PHE A 174 -11.13 8.09 32.25
C PHE A 174 -10.27 8.46 33.46
N SER A 175 -8.97 8.66 33.27
CA SER A 175 -8.10 9.14 34.35
C SER A 175 -8.56 10.52 34.81
N LEU A 176 -8.81 11.45 33.88
CA LEU A 176 -9.30 12.78 34.19
C LEU A 176 -10.68 12.75 34.88
N LEU A 177 -11.58 11.85 34.49
CA LEU A 177 -12.93 11.78 35.08
C LEU A 177 -12.93 11.14 36.47
N PHE A 178 -12.20 10.05 36.64
CA PHE A 178 -12.37 9.16 37.80
C PHE A 178 -11.28 9.27 38.86
N THR A 179 -10.17 9.97 38.65
CA THR A 179 -9.17 10.14 39.72
C THR A 179 -9.37 11.43 40.51
N ALA A 180 -8.91 11.43 41.76
CA ALA A 180 -8.95 12.61 42.63
C ALA A 180 -8.14 13.80 42.10
N TYR A 181 -7.07 13.55 41.34
CA TYR A 181 -6.31 14.61 40.66
C TYR A 181 -7.00 15.15 39.40
N GLY A 182 -8.12 14.56 39.00
CA GLY A 182 -9.00 15.04 37.93
C GLY A 182 -10.32 15.57 38.49
N PHE A 183 -11.45 15.00 38.07
CA PHE A 183 -12.79 15.37 38.52
C PHE A 183 -13.31 14.53 39.70
N GLY A 184 -12.61 13.46 40.08
CA GLY A 184 -12.92 12.70 41.29
C GLY A 184 -14.22 11.90 41.28
N TYR A 185 -14.71 11.48 40.10
CA TYR A 185 -15.98 10.72 40.01
C TYR A 185 -15.85 9.22 40.36
N PHE A 186 -14.74 8.79 40.97
CA PHE A 186 -14.58 7.39 41.38
C PHE A 186 -15.71 6.96 42.31
N ALA A 187 -16.37 5.85 42.00
CA ALA A 187 -17.50 5.31 42.76
C ALA A 187 -18.69 6.29 42.99
N SER A 188 -18.74 7.42 42.27
CA SER A 188 -19.81 8.42 42.43
C SER A 188 -20.93 8.29 41.40
N LEU A 189 -20.74 7.44 40.38
CA LEU A 189 -21.67 7.24 39.27
C LEU A 189 -22.44 5.92 39.43
N THR A 190 -23.72 5.96 39.06
CA THR A 190 -24.53 4.74 38.89
C THR A 190 -24.02 3.92 37.70
N ALA A 191 -24.33 2.62 37.67
CA ALA A 191 -23.94 1.75 36.56
C ALA A 191 -24.39 2.29 35.18
N ALA A 192 -25.61 2.84 35.09
CA ALA A 192 -26.13 3.43 33.85
C ALA A 192 -25.32 4.67 33.42
N GLN A 193 -24.95 5.53 34.37
CA GLN A 193 -24.11 6.69 34.10
C GLN A 193 -22.71 6.26 33.66
N THR A 194 -22.12 5.26 34.30
CA THR A 194 -20.80 4.71 33.93
C THR A 194 -20.81 4.15 32.51
N ILE A 195 -21.85 3.41 32.13
CA ILE A 195 -22.05 2.91 30.76
C ILE A 195 -22.17 4.08 29.77
N GLY A 196 -22.97 5.10 30.09
CA GLY A 196 -23.12 6.29 29.27
C GLY A 196 -21.79 7.02 29.05
N VAL A 197 -21.01 7.20 30.12
CA VAL A 197 -19.66 7.81 30.06
C VAL A 197 -18.72 6.99 29.18
N ALA A 198 -18.78 5.66 29.26
CA ALA A 198 -17.96 4.79 28.40
C ALA A 198 -18.32 4.94 26.91
N PHE A 199 -19.61 4.93 26.57
CA PHE A 199 -20.06 5.12 25.19
C PHE A 199 -19.70 6.50 24.64
N LEU A 200 -19.93 7.56 25.42
CA LEU A 200 -19.61 8.92 25.01
C LEU A 200 -18.10 9.12 24.83
N THR A 201 -17.30 8.54 25.72
CA THR A 201 -15.83 8.56 25.61
C THR A 201 -15.35 7.86 24.34
N ALA A 202 -15.90 6.68 24.02
CA ALA A 202 -15.57 5.96 22.80
C ALA A 202 -15.95 6.76 21.55
N LEU A 203 -17.18 7.29 21.48
CA LEU A 203 -17.66 8.07 20.34
C LEU A 203 -16.86 9.37 20.16
N PHE A 204 -16.66 10.11 21.25
CA PHE A 204 -15.83 11.32 21.25
C PHE A 204 -14.43 11.00 20.75
N SER A 205 -13.85 9.89 21.21
CA SER A 205 -12.48 9.55 20.85
C SER A 205 -12.32 9.31 19.36
N VAL A 206 -13.22 8.54 18.76
CA VAL A 206 -13.20 8.30 17.31
C VAL A 206 -13.51 9.57 16.53
N ALA A 207 -14.47 10.39 16.96
CA ALA A 207 -14.83 11.64 16.29
C ALA A 207 -13.71 12.68 16.34
N PHE A 208 -13.07 12.84 17.51
CA PHE A 208 -11.92 13.73 17.69
C PHE A 208 -10.77 13.31 16.78
N VAL A 209 -10.42 12.02 16.75
CA VAL A 209 -9.36 11.52 15.87
C VAL A 209 -9.74 11.68 14.40
N SER A 210 -11.00 11.45 14.03
CA SER A 210 -11.49 11.69 12.67
C SER A 210 -11.33 13.15 12.23
N LEU A 211 -11.64 14.10 13.11
CA LEU A 211 -11.42 15.54 12.89
C LEU A 211 -9.93 15.90 12.83
N TRP A 212 -9.13 15.39 13.76
CA TRP A 212 -7.69 15.57 13.75
C TRP A 212 -7.10 15.13 12.41
N ARG A 213 -7.56 14.00 11.90
CA ARG A 213 -7.14 13.43 10.63
C ARG A 213 -7.56 14.22 9.38
N VAL A 214 -8.44 15.22 9.51
CA VAL A 214 -8.71 16.18 8.43
C VAL A 214 -7.48 17.05 8.15
N LYS A 215 -6.75 17.44 9.21
CA LYS A 215 -5.62 18.36 9.11
C LYS A 215 -4.27 17.67 9.19
N PHE A 216 -4.18 16.55 9.91
CA PHE A 216 -2.94 15.85 10.17
C PHE A 216 -3.01 14.43 9.61
N GLN A 217 -1.94 13.96 9.00
CA GLN A 217 -1.92 12.63 8.37
C GLN A 217 -2.05 11.47 9.37
N ARG A 218 -1.78 11.69 10.66
CA ARG A 218 -1.77 10.65 11.71
C ARG A 218 -2.31 11.15 13.03
N GLY A 219 -2.79 10.23 13.86
CA GLY A 219 -2.99 10.50 15.28
C GLY A 219 -1.65 10.74 16.01
N PRO A 220 -1.64 11.55 17.08
CA PRO A 220 -0.43 11.88 17.84
C PRO A 220 0.33 10.65 18.37
N MET A 221 -0.39 9.64 18.86
CA MET A 221 0.24 8.45 19.44
C MET A 221 0.77 7.51 18.38
N GLU A 222 0.14 7.42 17.21
CA GLU A 222 0.69 6.69 16.08
C GLU A 222 2.01 7.31 15.62
N ALA A 223 2.13 8.65 15.61
CA ALA A 223 3.38 9.33 15.29
C ALA A 223 4.49 9.00 16.30
N ILE A 224 4.17 9.01 17.60
CA ILE A 224 5.12 8.65 18.67
C ILE A 224 5.51 7.17 18.58
N LEU A 225 4.52 6.27 18.45
CA LEU A 225 4.78 4.84 18.33
C LEU A 225 5.62 4.54 17.10
N ARG A 226 5.36 5.20 15.97
CA ARG A 226 6.17 5.03 14.75
C ARG A 226 7.61 5.49 15.00
N ASN A 227 7.81 6.66 15.59
CA ASN A 227 9.15 7.14 15.95
C ASN A 227 9.89 6.17 16.90
N TRP A 228 9.17 5.52 17.83
CA TRP A 228 9.75 4.57 18.78
C TRP A 228 9.95 3.15 18.23
N THR A 229 9.02 2.65 17.43
CA THR A 229 9.10 1.32 16.80
C THR A 229 10.23 1.28 15.77
N TYR A 230 10.48 2.40 15.08
CA TYR A 230 11.55 2.53 14.10
C TYR A 230 12.81 3.22 14.65
N LEU A 231 12.89 3.41 15.97
CA LEU A 231 14.10 3.88 16.66
C LEU A 231 15.15 2.75 16.61
N GLY A 232 16.10 2.86 15.67
CA GLY A 232 17.14 1.85 15.40
C GLY A 232 16.91 1.02 14.13
N ALA A 233 15.67 0.94 13.62
CA ALA A 233 15.32 0.23 12.39
C ALA A 233 15.36 1.13 11.13
N ARG A 234 16.01 2.30 11.19
CA ARG A 234 16.28 3.15 10.01
C ARG A 234 17.11 2.45 8.91
N GLN A 235 17.53 1.20 9.11
CA GLN A 235 18.37 0.44 8.18
C GLN A 235 17.66 -0.63 7.35
N PHE A 236 16.38 -0.97 7.55
CA PHE A 236 15.69 -1.95 6.69
C PHE A 236 14.18 -1.63 6.55
N ARG A 237 13.81 -1.12 5.36
CA ARG A 237 12.55 -1.23 4.56
C ARG A 237 11.21 -1.63 5.24
N THR A 238 10.02 -1.11 4.90
CA THR A 238 9.38 -0.72 3.61
C THR A 238 8.12 0.14 3.85
N GLY A 239 7.72 0.96 2.86
CA GLY A 239 6.33 1.18 2.44
C GLY A 239 5.43 2.08 3.31
N ASP A 240 4.65 2.96 2.67
CA ASP A 240 3.66 3.88 3.22
C ASP A 240 4.21 5.13 3.93
N ASP A 241 4.51 6.18 3.14
CA ASP A 241 4.26 7.58 3.51
C ASP A 241 4.48 8.60 2.38
N ASP A 242 3.37 9.12 1.85
CA ASP A 242 3.29 10.36 1.05
C ASP A 242 3.47 11.60 1.95
N GLY A 243 4.68 11.76 2.46
CA GLY A 243 5.13 12.89 3.28
C GLY A 243 6.23 13.68 2.59
N ALA A 244 5.99 14.10 1.34
CA ALA A 244 6.89 14.92 0.55
C ALA A 244 7.25 16.23 1.29
N GLY A 245 8.56 16.45 1.46
CA GLY A 245 9.09 17.81 1.50
C GLY A 245 10.12 18.15 2.57
N ARG A 246 10.28 17.39 3.68
CA ARG A 246 11.25 17.82 4.71
C ARG A 246 12.01 16.78 5.52
N ALA A 247 11.64 15.50 5.50
CA ALA A 247 12.38 14.45 6.19
C ALA A 247 13.16 13.51 5.25
N GLN A 248 13.02 13.69 3.93
CA GLN A 248 13.62 12.85 2.90
C GLN A 248 15.02 13.34 2.47
N SER A 249 15.37 14.60 2.76
CA SER A 249 16.68 15.18 2.40
C SER A 249 17.87 14.49 3.06
N ASP A 250 17.67 13.84 4.21
CA ASP A 250 18.79 13.35 5.03
C ASP A 250 19.09 11.87 4.79
N ARG A 251 18.19 11.09 4.18
CA ARG A 251 18.39 9.64 3.96
C ARG A 251 19.25 9.34 2.73
N TYR A 252 19.37 10.30 1.83
CA TYR A 252 20.12 10.20 0.59
C TYR A 252 20.97 11.46 0.38
N SER A 253 21.56 11.98 1.46
CA SER A 253 22.68 12.92 1.37
C SER A 253 23.88 12.17 0.78
N VAL A 254 23.81 11.87 -0.51
CA VAL A 254 24.88 11.28 -1.30
C VAL A 254 25.89 12.38 -1.55
N GLN A 255 27.08 12.26 -0.95
CA GLN A 255 28.15 13.24 -1.12
C GLN A 255 29.22 12.77 -2.10
N THR A 256 29.24 11.48 -2.42
CA THR A 256 30.21 10.87 -3.34
C THR A 256 29.53 10.00 -4.41
N LEU A 257 30.23 9.79 -5.53
CA LEU A 257 29.75 8.90 -6.60
C LEU A 257 29.57 7.46 -6.12
N GLU A 258 30.44 6.98 -5.24
CA GLU A 258 30.36 5.61 -4.72
C GLU A 258 29.16 5.43 -3.79
N GLU A 259 28.84 6.43 -2.96
CA GLU A 259 27.58 6.46 -2.19
C GLU A 259 26.36 6.50 -3.10
N ALA A 260 26.43 7.19 -4.25
CA ALA A 260 25.32 7.26 -5.20
C ALA A 260 25.03 5.88 -5.80
N LYS A 261 26.08 5.20 -6.26
CA LYS A 261 25.97 3.85 -6.82
C LYS A 261 25.50 2.83 -5.79
N ALA A 262 26.00 2.94 -4.55
CA ALA A 262 25.57 2.06 -3.47
C ALA A 262 24.08 2.23 -3.11
N ALA A 263 23.50 3.39 -3.37
CA ALA A 263 22.08 3.65 -3.14
C ALA A 263 21.15 2.97 -4.16
N TYR A 264 21.68 2.38 -5.24
CA TYR A 264 20.87 1.71 -6.28
C TYR A 264 20.47 0.27 -5.91
N ASP A 265 20.70 -0.15 -4.67
CA ASP A 265 20.25 -1.43 -4.11
C ASP A 265 18.79 -1.33 -3.64
N PHE A 266 17.86 -1.43 -4.60
CA PHE A 266 16.43 -1.36 -4.35
C PHE A 266 15.85 -2.73 -3.95
N ASN A 267 14.70 -2.72 -3.29
CA ASN A 267 13.93 -3.90 -2.86
C ASN A 267 12.41 -3.75 -3.10
N ASN A 268 11.97 -2.72 -3.85
CA ASN A 268 10.60 -2.40 -4.31
C ASN A 268 10.64 -1.09 -5.12
N LEU A 269 9.57 -0.84 -5.90
CA LEU A 269 9.39 0.36 -6.73
C LEU A 269 9.51 1.67 -5.94
N GLN A 270 8.94 1.74 -4.74
CA GLN A 270 8.87 3.01 -3.99
C GLN A 270 10.25 3.57 -3.61
N GLU A 271 11.22 2.76 -3.17
CA GLU A 271 12.54 3.33 -2.84
C GLU A 271 13.35 3.69 -4.08
N PHE A 272 13.11 3.02 -5.21
CA PHE A 272 13.63 3.49 -6.48
C PHE A 272 13.05 4.87 -6.81
N LEU A 273 11.73 5.03 -6.75
CA LEU A 273 11.07 6.32 -7.02
C LEU A 273 11.54 7.44 -6.10
N ASP A 274 11.77 7.14 -4.81
CA ASP A 274 12.31 8.10 -3.85
C ASP A 274 13.68 8.66 -4.29
N LEU A 275 14.58 7.77 -4.76
CA LEU A 275 15.90 8.17 -5.25
C LEU A 275 15.83 8.80 -6.64
N TYR A 276 14.96 8.29 -7.50
CA TYR A 276 14.70 8.78 -8.85
C TYR A 276 14.27 10.26 -8.83
N TYR A 277 13.24 10.59 -8.06
CA TYR A 277 12.76 11.97 -7.91
C TYR A 277 13.80 12.88 -7.24
N GLN A 278 14.64 12.33 -6.36
CA GLN A 278 15.75 13.10 -5.82
C GLN A 278 16.84 13.37 -6.88
N GLY A 279 17.18 12.38 -7.70
CA GLY A 279 18.14 12.50 -8.79
C GLY A 279 17.78 13.63 -9.76
N MET A 280 16.49 13.85 -9.98
CA MET A 280 16.00 14.97 -10.79
C MET A 280 16.39 16.35 -10.26
N ASN A 281 16.80 16.51 -8.99
CA ASN A 281 17.14 17.81 -8.39
C ASN A 281 18.23 18.60 -9.11
N VAL A 282 19.07 17.94 -9.91
CA VAL A 282 20.09 18.58 -10.73
C VAL A 282 19.54 19.15 -12.05
N LEU A 283 18.37 18.71 -12.50
CA LEU A 283 17.72 19.16 -13.72
C LEU A 283 16.93 20.44 -13.46
N ARG A 284 17.42 21.58 -13.96
CA ARG A 284 16.85 22.92 -13.68
C ARG A 284 16.64 23.76 -14.92
N THR A 285 17.49 23.58 -15.93
CA THR A 285 17.54 24.38 -17.15
C THR A 285 17.25 23.51 -18.36
N GLU A 286 16.86 24.13 -19.46
CA GLU A 286 16.61 23.46 -20.74
C GLU A 286 17.82 22.64 -21.19
N GLN A 287 19.03 23.18 -20.97
CA GLN A 287 20.29 22.51 -21.29
C GLN A 287 20.48 21.21 -20.49
N ASP A 288 20.04 21.15 -19.23
CA ASP A 288 20.17 19.94 -18.41
C ASP A 288 19.35 18.78 -19.01
N PHE A 289 18.12 19.08 -19.45
CA PHE A 289 17.24 18.10 -20.11
C PHE A 289 17.77 17.70 -21.48
N HIS A 290 18.30 18.66 -22.25
CA HIS A 290 18.96 18.38 -23.52
C HIS A 290 20.15 17.44 -23.33
N ASP A 291 21.05 17.75 -22.40
CA ASP A 291 22.28 16.99 -22.20
C ASP A 291 22.01 15.58 -21.68
N MET A 292 21.05 15.43 -20.76
CA MET A 292 20.59 14.13 -20.28
C MET A 292 20.02 13.27 -21.43
N THR A 293 19.11 13.84 -22.22
CA THR A 293 18.45 13.16 -23.34
C THR A 293 19.47 12.76 -24.41
N PHE A 294 20.37 13.66 -24.80
CA PHE A 294 21.40 13.37 -25.80
C PHE A 294 22.44 12.37 -25.29
N ALA A 295 22.73 12.35 -23.98
CA ALA A 295 23.57 11.32 -23.38
C ALA A 295 22.94 9.92 -23.47
N TYR A 296 21.64 9.81 -23.19
CA TYR A 296 20.90 8.56 -23.40
C TYR A 296 20.96 8.11 -24.87
N LEU A 297 20.69 9.00 -25.83
CA LEU A 297 20.69 8.64 -27.26
C LEU A 297 22.06 8.15 -27.75
N LYS A 298 23.16 8.76 -27.29
CA LYS A 298 24.51 8.27 -27.59
C LYS A 298 24.73 6.84 -27.07
N ARG A 299 24.30 6.56 -25.84
CA ARG A 299 24.44 5.22 -25.25
C ARG A 299 23.52 4.21 -25.94
N ALA A 300 22.29 4.60 -26.29
CA ALA A 300 21.37 3.78 -27.07
C ALA A 300 21.94 3.43 -28.46
N LYS A 301 22.66 4.37 -29.09
CA LYS A 301 23.33 4.14 -30.38
C LYS A 301 24.37 3.03 -30.32
N GLU A 302 25.12 2.94 -29.21
CA GLU A 302 26.11 1.87 -29.01
C GLU A 302 25.47 0.48 -28.97
N ASP A 303 24.22 0.38 -28.50
CA ASP A 303 23.42 -0.84 -28.51
C ASP A 303 22.62 -1.02 -29.83
N ASN A 304 22.95 -0.25 -30.87
CA ASN A 304 22.32 -0.25 -32.20
C ASN A 304 20.82 0.11 -32.22
N VAL A 305 20.34 0.87 -31.24
CA VAL A 305 18.98 1.42 -31.28
C VAL A 305 18.84 2.37 -32.48
N VAL A 306 17.75 2.20 -33.23
CA VAL A 306 17.41 3.02 -34.41
C VAL A 306 16.13 3.85 -34.24
N HIS A 307 15.32 3.53 -33.24
CA HIS A 307 14.10 4.23 -32.90
C HIS A 307 13.88 4.22 -31.38
N VAL A 308 13.44 5.34 -30.81
CA VAL A 308 13.13 5.51 -29.39
C VAL A 308 11.76 6.13 -29.21
N GLU A 309 10.90 5.51 -28.40
CA GLU A 309 9.71 6.18 -27.87
C GLU A 309 9.97 6.53 -26.40
N MET A 310 10.23 7.81 -26.14
CA MET A 310 10.71 8.27 -24.84
C MET A 310 9.55 8.72 -23.96
N PHE A 311 9.56 8.28 -22.70
CA PHE A 311 8.65 8.78 -21.67
C PHE A 311 9.29 9.95 -20.94
N PHE A 312 8.47 10.87 -20.44
CA PHE A 312 8.91 11.90 -19.51
C PHE A 312 7.77 12.34 -18.59
N ASP A 313 8.13 12.77 -17.37
CA ASP A 313 7.20 13.08 -16.29
C ASP A 313 7.22 14.59 -15.96
N PRO A 314 6.48 15.44 -16.69
CA PRO A 314 6.52 16.87 -16.44
C PRO A 314 6.16 17.24 -14.98
N GLN A 315 5.20 16.53 -14.38
CA GLN A 315 4.75 16.79 -13.00
C GLN A 315 5.89 16.64 -11.98
N ALA A 316 6.84 15.72 -12.22
CA ALA A 316 8.02 15.56 -11.35
C ALA A 316 8.98 16.76 -11.40
N HIS A 317 8.80 17.68 -12.35
CA HIS A 317 9.62 18.86 -12.54
C HIS A 317 8.88 20.17 -12.26
N THR A 318 7.61 20.27 -12.67
CA THR A 318 6.79 21.47 -12.44
C THR A 318 6.54 21.73 -10.95
N GLU A 319 6.36 20.68 -10.15
CA GLU A 319 6.29 20.79 -8.68
C GLU A 319 7.57 21.36 -8.05
N ARG A 320 8.71 21.24 -8.74
CA ARG A 320 10.02 21.77 -8.31
C ARG A 320 10.31 23.16 -8.86
N GLY A 321 9.32 23.80 -9.51
CA GLY A 321 9.41 25.14 -10.07
C GLY A 321 10.11 25.22 -11.43
N VAL A 322 10.30 24.10 -12.12
CA VAL A 322 10.82 24.06 -13.50
C VAL A 322 9.63 24.13 -14.46
N ALA A 323 9.59 25.11 -15.36
CA ALA A 323 8.47 25.26 -16.27
C ALA A 323 8.37 24.07 -17.25
N PHE A 324 7.14 23.70 -17.64
CA PHE A 324 6.90 22.62 -18.61
C PHE A 324 7.74 22.78 -19.88
N GLY A 325 7.74 23.98 -20.48
CA GLY A 325 8.51 24.28 -21.68
C GLY A 325 10.01 24.06 -21.52
N THR A 326 10.58 24.35 -20.34
CA THR A 326 12.01 24.09 -20.06
C THR A 326 12.33 22.59 -20.14
N VAL A 327 11.42 21.72 -19.71
CA VAL A 327 11.57 20.27 -19.82
C VAL A 327 11.39 19.83 -21.27
N ALA A 328 10.24 20.17 -21.86
CA ALA A 328 9.84 19.71 -23.18
C ALA A 328 10.81 20.18 -24.27
N ASP A 329 11.16 21.47 -24.30
CA ASP A 329 12.03 22.04 -25.33
C ASP A 329 13.46 21.49 -25.24
N GLY A 330 13.95 21.20 -24.04
CA GLY A 330 15.24 20.54 -23.81
C GLY A 330 15.27 19.12 -24.37
N ILE A 331 14.23 18.33 -24.10
CA ILE A 331 14.11 16.97 -24.64
C ILE A 331 13.97 17.02 -26.18
N ILE A 332 13.04 17.83 -26.69
CA ILE A 332 12.76 17.95 -28.14
C ILE A 332 14.02 18.37 -28.91
N SER A 333 14.79 19.34 -28.40
CA SER A 333 16.02 19.77 -29.06
C SER A 333 17.08 18.67 -29.12
N ALA A 334 17.22 17.85 -28.07
CA ALA A 334 18.12 16.71 -28.05
C ALA A 334 17.67 15.56 -28.96
N LEU A 335 16.36 15.28 -29.02
CA LEU A 335 15.78 14.29 -29.92
C LEU A 335 16.06 14.64 -31.39
N LYS A 336 15.79 15.90 -31.77
CA LYS A 336 16.11 16.41 -33.12
C LYS A 336 17.58 16.25 -33.46
N ARG A 337 18.48 16.62 -32.53
CA ARG A 337 19.92 16.44 -32.71
C ARG A 337 20.32 14.97 -32.83
N GLY A 338 19.67 14.09 -32.07
CA GLY A 338 19.89 12.64 -32.15
C GLY A 338 19.53 12.06 -33.50
N GLU A 339 18.44 12.52 -34.12
CA GLU A 339 18.09 12.14 -35.48
C GLU A 339 19.16 12.60 -36.49
N GLU A 340 19.57 13.87 -36.41
CA GLU A 340 20.56 14.46 -37.32
C GLU A 340 21.96 13.85 -37.20
N GLU A 341 22.45 13.62 -35.98
CA GLU A 341 23.83 13.17 -35.72
C GLU A 341 23.97 11.65 -35.56
N LEU A 342 22.95 10.96 -35.03
CA LEU A 342 23.02 9.53 -34.70
C LEU A 342 22.12 8.68 -35.60
N GLY A 343 21.22 9.29 -36.37
CA GLY A 343 20.24 8.59 -37.20
C GLY A 343 19.23 7.80 -36.37
N ILE A 344 18.95 8.24 -35.14
CA ILE A 344 17.94 7.65 -34.27
C ILE A 344 16.65 8.46 -34.43
N THR A 345 15.61 7.84 -34.96
CA THR A 345 14.28 8.45 -34.99
C THR A 345 13.64 8.37 -33.61
N SER A 346 12.70 9.26 -33.30
CA SER A 346 12.08 9.27 -31.96
C SER A 346 10.66 9.78 -31.94
N GLU A 347 9.88 9.25 -30.99
CA GLU A 347 8.61 9.82 -30.55
C GLU A 347 8.68 10.14 -29.06
N LEU A 348 7.85 11.08 -28.60
CA LEU A 348 7.78 11.50 -27.21
C LEU A 348 6.39 11.16 -26.63
N ILE A 349 6.38 10.63 -25.40
CA ILE A 349 5.20 10.19 -24.66
C ILE A 349 5.18 10.94 -23.32
N MET A 350 4.18 11.78 -23.12
CA MET A 350 4.03 12.54 -21.87
C MET A 350 3.28 11.71 -20.83
N SER A 351 3.90 11.47 -19.68
CA SER A 351 3.31 10.65 -18.62
C SER A 351 2.57 11.45 -17.55
N PHE A 352 1.51 10.83 -17.02
CA PHE A 352 0.82 11.27 -15.82
C PHE A 352 1.26 10.44 -14.60
N LEU A 353 1.62 11.12 -13.51
CA LEU A 353 2.03 10.46 -12.27
C LEU A 353 0.81 9.91 -11.51
N ARG A 354 0.66 8.59 -11.45
CA ARG A 354 -0.59 7.97 -10.96
C ARG A 354 -0.88 8.16 -9.47
N HIS A 355 0.14 8.50 -8.67
CA HIS A 355 -0.03 8.83 -7.26
C HIS A 355 -0.78 10.17 -7.08
N LEU A 356 -0.65 11.11 -8.03
CA LEU A 356 -1.36 12.40 -8.05
C LEU A 356 -2.82 12.27 -8.49
N SER A 357 -3.63 13.32 -8.36
CA SER A 357 -5.06 13.25 -8.67
C SER A 357 -5.36 13.22 -10.18
N GLU A 358 -6.55 12.75 -10.57
CA GLU A 358 -6.99 12.85 -11.98
C GLU A 358 -7.09 14.32 -12.41
N GLU A 359 -7.47 15.20 -11.48
CA GLU A 359 -7.53 16.64 -11.67
C GLU A 359 -6.15 17.25 -11.97
N ASP A 360 -5.09 16.81 -11.28
CA ASP A 360 -3.71 17.24 -11.58
C ASP A 360 -3.29 16.79 -12.99
N GLY A 361 -3.71 15.61 -13.42
CA GLY A 361 -3.49 15.14 -14.78
C GLY A 361 -4.22 15.98 -15.83
N PHE A 362 -5.45 16.43 -15.56
CA PHE A 362 -6.13 17.39 -16.43
C PHE A 362 -5.43 18.74 -16.50
N ALA A 363 -4.92 19.24 -15.37
CA ALA A 363 -4.15 20.48 -15.34
C ALA A 363 -2.87 20.36 -16.18
N LEU A 364 -2.16 19.23 -16.11
CA LEU A 364 -1.00 18.95 -16.96
C LEU A 364 -1.37 18.88 -18.45
N LEU A 365 -2.49 18.21 -18.78
CA LEU A 365 -2.96 18.10 -20.15
C LEU A 365 -3.28 19.48 -20.75
N GLU A 366 -3.81 20.41 -19.94
CA GLU A 366 -4.05 21.80 -20.34
C GLU A 366 -2.74 22.58 -20.49
N GLU A 367 -1.81 22.48 -19.53
CA GLU A 367 -0.51 23.15 -19.57
C GLU A 367 0.32 22.74 -20.80
N SER A 368 0.26 21.46 -21.16
CA SER A 368 1.02 20.86 -22.28
C SER A 368 0.46 21.18 -23.68
N ALA A 369 -0.72 21.81 -23.78
CA ALA A 369 -1.41 22.07 -25.05
C ALA A 369 -0.54 22.70 -26.17
N PRO A 370 0.38 23.64 -25.89
CA PRO A 370 1.26 24.20 -26.92
C PRO A 370 2.24 23.20 -27.55
N TRP A 371 2.47 22.04 -26.92
CA TRP A 371 3.43 21.01 -27.36
C TRP A 371 2.78 19.72 -27.85
N HIS A 372 1.44 19.64 -27.94
CA HIS A 372 0.74 18.41 -28.31
C HIS A 372 1.18 17.82 -29.64
N ASP A 373 1.56 18.65 -30.62
CA ASP A 373 2.08 18.21 -31.93
C ASP A 373 3.45 17.51 -31.85
N HIS A 374 4.13 17.54 -30.70
CA HIS A 374 5.40 16.86 -30.44
C HIS A 374 5.23 15.52 -29.72
N PHE A 375 4.01 15.15 -29.30
CA PHE A 375 3.76 13.91 -28.57
C PHE A 375 2.95 12.94 -29.42
N VAL A 376 3.41 11.69 -29.51
CA VAL A 376 2.64 10.63 -30.17
C VAL A 376 1.55 10.08 -29.23
N GLY A 377 1.77 10.20 -27.92
CA GLY A 377 0.94 9.57 -26.92
C GLY A 377 1.14 10.10 -25.51
N VAL A 378 0.38 9.52 -24.60
CA VAL A 378 0.43 9.79 -23.17
C VAL A 378 0.62 8.49 -22.36
N GLY A 379 1.31 8.62 -21.23
CA GLY A 379 1.68 7.55 -20.32
C GLY A 379 0.92 7.58 -18.99
N LEU A 380 0.87 6.45 -18.28
CA LEU A 380 0.54 6.36 -16.85
C LEU A 380 1.65 5.56 -16.15
N ASP A 381 2.31 6.14 -15.16
CA ASP A 381 3.42 5.52 -14.43
C ASP A 381 3.46 5.98 -12.96
N SER A 382 4.60 5.79 -12.29
CA SER A 382 4.82 5.95 -10.86
C SER A 382 4.15 4.86 -10.02
N SER A 383 4.05 5.04 -8.70
CA SER A 383 3.65 4.01 -7.72
C SER A 383 2.34 3.30 -8.12
N GLU A 384 2.43 2.02 -8.49
CA GLU A 384 1.28 1.28 -9.04
C GLU A 384 0.28 0.85 -7.95
N VAL A 385 0.75 0.18 -6.91
CA VAL A 385 -0.11 -0.38 -5.85
C VAL A 385 -0.86 0.74 -5.12
N GLY A 386 -2.18 0.61 -5.01
CA GLY A 386 -3.05 1.62 -4.40
C GLY A 386 -3.56 2.71 -5.35
N HIS A 387 -3.03 2.76 -6.59
CA HIS A 387 -3.40 3.77 -7.58
C HIS A 387 -3.91 3.12 -8.88
N PRO A 388 -5.12 2.52 -8.89
CA PRO A 388 -5.62 1.76 -10.03
C PRO A 388 -5.73 2.61 -11.31
N PRO A 389 -5.55 2.01 -12.51
CA PRO A 389 -5.75 2.72 -13.78
C PRO A 389 -7.12 3.40 -13.84
N SER A 390 -8.18 2.75 -13.33
CA SER A 390 -9.55 3.28 -13.33
C SER A 390 -9.69 4.69 -12.71
N LYS A 391 -8.73 5.12 -11.88
CA LYS A 391 -8.67 6.47 -11.31
C LYS A 391 -8.59 7.57 -12.38
N PHE A 392 -7.99 7.27 -13.54
CA PHE A 392 -7.70 8.24 -14.61
C PHE A 392 -8.58 8.04 -15.85
N GLN A 393 -9.70 7.31 -15.72
CA GLN A 393 -10.53 6.92 -16.86
C GLN A 393 -11.01 8.11 -17.70
N LYS A 394 -11.39 9.24 -17.08
CA LYS A 394 -11.88 10.41 -17.81
C LYS A 394 -10.73 11.14 -18.50
N LEU A 395 -9.58 11.24 -17.82
CA LEU A 395 -8.38 11.84 -18.38
C LEU A 395 -7.94 11.09 -19.65
N PHE A 396 -7.84 9.77 -19.59
CA PHE A 396 -7.46 8.96 -20.75
C PHE A 396 -8.52 8.96 -21.86
N ALA A 397 -9.82 9.02 -21.51
CA ALA A 397 -10.87 9.24 -22.51
C ALA A 397 -10.67 10.58 -23.24
N ARG A 398 -10.32 11.65 -22.51
CA ARG A 398 -10.02 12.96 -23.11
C ARG A 398 -8.76 12.93 -23.97
N CYS A 399 -7.70 12.25 -23.53
CA CYS A 399 -6.46 12.12 -24.31
C CYS A 399 -6.71 11.39 -25.65
N ARG A 400 -7.58 10.36 -25.63
CA ARG A 400 -8.00 9.68 -26.86
C ARG A 400 -8.76 10.60 -27.81
N GLU A 401 -9.66 11.45 -27.30
CA GLU A 401 -10.38 12.43 -28.14
C GLU A 401 -9.43 13.43 -28.82
N LEU A 402 -8.28 13.70 -28.19
CA LEU A 402 -7.21 14.52 -28.75
C LEU A 402 -6.31 13.77 -29.75
N GLY A 403 -6.51 12.46 -29.91
CA GLY A 403 -5.78 11.64 -30.87
C GLY A 403 -4.51 10.97 -30.32
N PHE A 404 -4.23 11.10 -29.03
CA PHE A 404 -3.06 10.48 -28.41
C PHE A 404 -3.17 8.96 -28.34
N LYS A 405 -2.03 8.29 -28.54
CA LYS A 405 -1.83 6.90 -28.15
C LYS A 405 -1.75 6.77 -26.64
N LEU A 406 -2.30 5.69 -26.08
CA LEU A 406 -2.35 5.49 -24.63
C LEU A 406 -1.45 4.33 -24.21
N CYS A 407 -0.42 4.63 -23.41
CA CYS A 407 0.49 3.64 -22.83
C CYS A 407 0.33 3.64 -21.31
N LEU A 408 0.10 2.48 -20.71
CA LEU A 408 -0.18 2.42 -19.27
C LEU A 408 0.67 1.35 -18.61
N HIS A 409 1.43 1.73 -17.57
CA HIS A 409 2.05 0.80 -16.64
C HIS A 409 0.97 0.01 -15.92
N ALA A 410 0.95 -1.29 -16.14
CA ALA A 410 0.02 -2.18 -15.47
C ALA A 410 0.61 -3.58 -15.29
N GLY A 411 0.42 -4.16 -14.11
CA GLY A 411 0.87 -5.51 -13.81
C GLY A 411 2.37 -5.62 -13.62
N GLU A 412 3.04 -4.54 -13.20
CA GLU A 412 4.42 -4.57 -12.71
C GLU A 412 4.42 -5.10 -11.27
N GLU A 413 3.93 -4.29 -10.33
CA GLU A 413 3.64 -4.69 -8.93
C GLU A 413 2.13 -4.93 -8.73
N GLY A 414 1.30 -4.21 -9.47
CA GLY A 414 -0.15 -4.26 -9.43
C GLY A 414 -0.72 -5.60 -9.92
N PRO A 415 -1.95 -5.93 -9.51
CA PRO A 415 -2.51 -7.24 -9.80
C PRO A 415 -2.99 -7.33 -11.27
N PRO A 416 -3.29 -8.54 -11.79
CA PRO A 416 -3.74 -8.74 -13.17
C PRO A 416 -5.00 -7.94 -13.52
N GLU A 417 -5.82 -7.61 -12.53
CA GLU A 417 -6.98 -6.73 -12.66
C GLU A 417 -6.61 -5.33 -13.18
N TYR A 418 -5.44 -4.80 -12.83
CA TYR A 418 -5.00 -3.49 -13.35
C TYR A 418 -4.67 -3.56 -14.84
N VAL A 419 -4.06 -4.65 -15.30
CA VAL A 419 -3.84 -4.88 -16.73
C VAL A 419 -5.18 -4.97 -17.46
N ARG A 420 -6.15 -5.64 -16.85
CA ARG A 420 -7.51 -5.74 -17.39
C ARG A 420 -8.19 -4.36 -17.46
N GLU A 421 -8.13 -3.56 -16.41
CA GLU A 421 -8.69 -2.19 -16.39
C GLU A 421 -8.03 -1.31 -17.45
N ALA A 422 -6.69 -1.32 -17.53
CA ALA A 422 -5.95 -0.56 -18.52
C ALA A 422 -6.34 -0.96 -19.96
N LEU A 423 -6.46 -2.26 -20.22
CA LEU A 423 -6.77 -2.77 -21.56
C LEU A 423 -8.25 -2.61 -21.94
N LEU A 424 -9.17 -3.06 -21.09
CA LEU A 424 -10.59 -3.20 -21.44
C LEU A 424 -11.43 -2.00 -21.06
N ASP A 425 -11.14 -1.35 -19.93
CA ASP A 425 -11.96 -0.26 -19.41
C ASP A 425 -11.45 1.11 -19.87
N ILE A 426 -10.12 1.26 -19.88
CA ILE A 426 -9.47 2.48 -20.38
C ILE A 426 -9.33 2.38 -21.87
N GLY A 427 -8.80 1.27 -22.40
CA GLY A 427 -8.52 1.07 -23.83
C GLY A 427 -7.10 1.49 -24.21
N ALA A 428 -6.11 1.02 -23.45
CA ALA A 428 -4.69 1.24 -23.73
C ALA A 428 -4.28 0.65 -25.09
N ASP A 429 -3.49 1.40 -25.86
CA ASP A 429 -2.86 0.92 -27.09
C ASP A 429 -1.68 -0.02 -26.77
N ARG A 430 -1.02 0.18 -25.61
CA ARG A 430 0.11 -0.60 -25.11
C ARG A 430 0.05 -0.74 -23.60
N ILE A 431 0.42 -1.92 -23.10
CA ILE A 431 0.60 -2.17 -21.66
C ILE A 431 2.09 -2.17 -21.35
N ASP A 432 2.49 -1.30 -20.44
CA ASP A 432 3.87 -1.26 -19.98
C ASP A 432 4.09 -2.23 -18.81
N HIS A 433 5.20 -2.99 -18.88
CA HIS A 433 5.44 -4.26 -18.17
C HIS A 433 4.46 -5.38 -18.54
N GLY A 434 3.28 -5.44 -17.91
CA GLY A 434 2.33 -6.54 -18.09
C GLY A 434 2.80 -7.89 -17.53
N ASN A 435 3.75 -7.90 -16.58
CA ASN A 435 4.34 -9.12 -16.04
C ASN A 435 3.27 -10.06 -15.46
N ARG A 436 2.43 -9.49 -14.60
CA ARG A 436 1.42 -10.21 -13.83
C ARG A 436 0.19 -10.59 -14.65
N ALA A 437 0.08 -10.15 -15.90
CA ALA A 437 -0.97 -10.61 -16.82
C ALA A 437 -1.00 -12.14 -16.96
N MET A 438 0.16 -12.78 -16.79
CA MET A 438 0.35 -14.23 -16.90
C MET A 438 -0.28 -15.06 -15.76
N GLU A 439 -0.82 -14.40 -14.73
CA GLU A 439 -1.57 -15.02 -13.63
C GLU A 439 -3.05 -15.27 -14.00
N ASP A 440 -3.55 -14.67 -15.09
CA ASP A 440 -4.95 -14.75 -15.51
C ASP A 440 -5.08 -15.29 -16.95
N ALA A 441 -5.57 -16.53 -17.07
CA ALA A 441 -5.70 -17.21 -18.36
C ALA A 441 -6.65 -16.50 -19.34
N ALA A 442 -7.69 -15.81 -18.84
CA ALA A 442 -8.60 -15.06 -19.70
C ALA A 442 -7.93 -13.79 -20.23
N LEU A 443 -7.09 -13.15 -19.43
CA LEU A 443 -6.32 -11.99 -19.86
C LEU A 443 -5.27 -12.35 -20.91
N ILE A 444 -4.56 -13.50 -20.74
CA ILE A 444 -3.64 -14.03 -21.76
C ILE A 444 -4.36 -14.22 -23.10
N ALA A 445 -5.57 -14.81 -23.08
CA ALA A 445 -6.35 -15.01 -24.30
C ALA A 445 -6.69 -13.68 -24.99
N VAL A 446 -7.16 -12.68 -24.23
CA VAL A 446 -7.45 -11.36 -24.78
C VAL A 446 -6.21 -10.70 -25.38
N LEU A 447 -5.09 -10.67 -24.66
CA LEU A 447 -3.84 -10.06 -25.13
C LEU A 447 -3.32 -10.72 -26.43
N ARG A 448 -3.50 -12.04 -26.54
CA ARG A 448 -3.17 -12.80 -27.75
C ARG A 448 -4.07 -12.41 -28.92
N ASP A 449 -5.38 -12.32 -28.68
CA ASP A 449 -6.36 -12.04 -29.72
C ASP A 449 -6.28 -10.59 -30.21
N THR A 450 -6.01 -9.64 -29.30
CA THR A 450 -5.86 -8.22 -29.63
C THR A 450 -4.48 -7.85 -30.13
N GLN A 451 -3.49 -8.73 -29.94
CA GLN A 451 -2.07 -8.46 -30.19
C GLN A 451 -1.63 -7.13 -29.54
N THR A 452 -2.08 -6.90 -28.30
CA THR A 452 -1.67 -5.70 -27.54
C THR A 452 -0.20 -5.82 -27.15
N PRO A 453 0.65 -4.83 -27.46
CA PRO A 453 2.06 -4.89 -27.10
C PRO A 453 2.28 -4.87 -25.57
N LEU A 454 3.23 -5.68 -25.11
CA LEU A 454 3.70 -5.72 -23.72
C LEU A 454 5.18 -5.30 -23.67
N THR A 455 5.52 -4.17 -23.06
CA THR A 455 6.90 -3.66 -22.96
C THR A 455 7.56 -4.19 -21.68
N ASN A 456 8.10 -5.41 -21.74
CA ASN A 456 8.73 -6.03 -20.57
C ASN A 456 10.11 -5.41 -20.29
N CYS A 457 10.40 -5.18 -19.01
CA CYS A 457 11.65 -4.56 -18.55
C CYS A 457 12.40 -5.51 -17.59
N PRO A 458 13.14 -6.53 -18.09
CA PRO A 458 13.66 -7.60 -17.24
C PRO A 458 14.59 -7.15 -16.11
N LEU A 459 15.55 -6.26 -16.40
CA LEU A 459 16.47 -5.77 -15.36
C LEU A 459 15.77 -4.86 -14.36
N SER A 460 14.80 -4.05 -14.79
CA SER A 460 13.93 -3.28 -13.89
C SER A 460 13.18 -4.22 -12.94
N ASN A 461 12.48 -5.22 -13.49
CA ASN A 461 11.73 -6.20 -12.71
C ASN A 461 12.62 -6.92 -11.67
N LEU A 462 13.89 -7.20 -11.99
CA LEU A 462 14.85 -7.78 -11.05
C LEU A 462 15.29 -6.76 -9.97
N SER A 463 15.75 -5.58 -10.39
CA SER A 463 16.23 -4.53 -9.49
C SER A 463 15.16 -4.05 -8.50
N LEU A 464 13.90 -4.02 -8.95
CA LEU A 464 12.76 -3.62 -8.12
C LEU A 464 12.17 -4.78 -7.31
N CYS A 465 12.78 -5.98 -7.34
CA CYS A 465 12.30 -7.18 -6.65
C CYS A 465 10.87 -7.60 -7.03
N VAL A 466 10.38 -7.18 -8.20
CA VAL A 466 9.18 -7.76 -8.84
C VAL A 466 9.45 -9.23 -9.17
N LEU A 467 10.68 -9.52 -9.58
CA LEU A 467 11.25 -10.85 -9.72
C LEU A 467 12.46 -10.98 -8.79
N ASP A 468 12.60 -12.10 -8.11
CA ASP A 468 13.82 -12.45 -7.35
C ASP A 468 14.87 -13.15 -8.23
N ASP A 469 14.51 -13.50 -9.47
CA ASP A 469 15.36 -14.21 -10.42
C ASP A 469 14.87 -13.99 -11.86
N LEU A 470 15.77 -13.61 -12.77
CA LEU A 470 15.46 -13.42 -14.19
C LEU A 470 14.92 -14.70 -14.85
N ARG A 471 15.25 -15.88 -14.33
CA ARG A 471 14.71 -17.16 -14.81
C ARG A 471 13.19 -17.28 -14.63
N LYS A 472 12.59 -16.43 -13.79
CA LYS A 472 11.14 -16.34 -13.56
C LYS A 472 10.47 -15.27 -14.42
N SER A 473 11.23 -14.57 -15.26
CA SER A 473 10.67 -13.57 -16.16
C SER A 473 9.62 -14.18 -17.08
N PRO A 474 8.47 -13.50 -17.30
CA PRO A 474 7.38 -14.03 -18.11
C PRO A 474 7.68 -14.00 -19.61
N VAL A 475 8.74 -13.31 -20.07
CA VAL A 475 9.04 -13.04 -21.48
C VAL A 475 8.98 -14.29 -22.37
N LYS A 476 9.66 -15.38 -21.99
CA LYS A 476 9.66 -16.62 -22.79
C LYS A 476 8.27 -17.24 -22.88
N ARG A 477 7.53 -17.29 -21.77
CA ARG A 477 6.16 -17.81 -21.74
C ARG A 477 5.20 -16.92 -22.53
N GLN A 478 5.36 -15.60 -22.47
CA GLN A 478 4.57 -14.65 -23.27
C GLN A 478 4.78 -14.87 -24.77
N LEU A 479 6.03 -15.09 -25.22
CA LEU A 479 6.32 -15.48 -26.60
C LEU A 479 5.67 -16.82 -26.98
N GLU A 480 5.81 -17.84 -26.13
CA GLU A 480 5.26 -19.18 -26.36
C GLU A 480 3.72 -19.20 -26.40
N GLU A 481 3.07 -18.30 -25.68
CA GLU A 481 1.62 -18.07 -25.74
C GLU A 481 1.18 -17.23 -26.97
N GLY A 482 2.13 -16.71 -27.75
CA GLY A 482 1.85 -15.89 -28.94
C GLY A 482 1.47 -14.44 -28.62
N LEU A 483 1.91 -13.92 -27.47
CA LEU A 483 1.70 -12.52 -27.09
C LEU A 483 2.74 -11.61 -27.78
N LEU A 484 2.34 -10.36 -28.03
CA LEU A 484 3.20 -9.34 -28.63
C LEU A 484 4.11 -8.70 -27.57
N VAL A 485 5.01 -9.49 -26.98
CA VAL A 485 5.98 -9.00 -25.99
C VAL A 485 7.25 -8.47 -26.65
N CYS A 486 7.76 -7.33 -26.18
CA CYS A 486 9.12 -6.86 -26.46
C CYS A 486 9.92 -6.66 -25.16
N VAL A 487 11.23 -6.49 -25.30
CA VAL A 487 12.15 -6.19 -24.19
C VAL A 487 12.56 -4.72 -24.27
N ASN A 488 12.57 -4.06 -23.11
CA ASN A 488 12.84 -2.64 -22.93
C ASN A 488 13.78 -2.43 -21.72
N SER A 489 14.39 -1.25 -21.62
CA SER A 489 15.37 -0.96 -20.55
C SER A 489 14.82 -0.16 -19.37
N ASP A 490 13.63 0.41 -19.50
CA ASP A 490 12.99 1.23 -18.46
C ASP A 490 13.87 2.43 -18.07
N ASP A 491 14.38 2.47 -16.83
CA ASP A 491 15.38 3.43 -16.35
C ASP A 491 16.82 2.85 -16.39
N PRO A 492 17.50 2.84 -17.55
CA PRO A 492 18.73 2.07 -17.77
C PRO A 492 19.91 2.48 -16.88
N ALA A 493 19.93 3.75 -16.44
CA ALA A 493 20.97 4.27 -15.56
C ALA A 493 20.86 3.73 -14.12
N TYR A 494 19.69 3.24 -13.72
CA TYR A 494 19.40 2.75 -12.37
C TYR A 494 19.43 1.22 -12.29
N PHE A 495 18.99 0.53 -13.34
CA PHE A 495 18.82 -0.93 -13.32
C PHE A 495 20.01 -1.72 -13.90
N GLY A 496 21.17 -1.07 -13.98
CA GLY A 496 22.45 -1.74 -14.30
C GLY A 496 22.63 -2.13 -15.76
N GLY A 497 21.77 -1.65 -16.67
CA GLY A 497 21.89 -2.00 -18.08
C GLY A 497 20.94 -1.25 -19.02
N TYR A 498 21.44 -0.94 -20.21
CA TYR A 498 20.63 -0.44 -21.33
C TYR A 498 20.00 -1.62 -22.07
N ILE A 499 19.44 -1.37 -23.25
CA ILE A 499 18.71 -2.39 -24.00
C ILE A 499 19.60 -3.60 -24.35
N GLY A 500 20.87 -3.39 -24.69
CA GLY A 500 21.81 -4.47 -25.01
C GLY A 500 21.99 -5.43 -23.83
N GLN A 501 22.21 -4.88 -22.63
CA GLN A 501 22.33 -5.69 -21.41
C GLN A 501 21.04 -6.43 -21.06
N ASN A 502 19.86 -5.84 -21.32
CA ASN A 502 18.59 -6.52 -21.10
C ASN A 502 18.43 -7.74 -22.03
N TYR A 503 18.80 -7.60 -23.32
CA TYR A 503 18.78 -8.71 -24.27
C TYR A 503 19.79 -9.82 -23.89
N GLU A 504 21.00 -9.45 -23.49
CA GLU A 504 22.02 -10.41 -23.03
C GLU A 504 21.53 -11.19 -21.80
N ALA A 505 21.11 -10.47 -20.76
CA ALA A 505 20.71 -11.05 -19.49
C ALA A 505 19.48 -11.97 -19.62
N ILE A 506 18.46 -11.56 -20.41
CA ILE A 506 17.25 -12.36 -20.58
C ILE A 506 17.48 -13.58 -21.47
N THR A 507 18.35 -13.46 -22.47
CA THR A 507 18.74 -14.57 -23.35
C THR A 507 19.43 -15.67 -22.55
N GLU A 508 20.41 -15.30 -21.72
CA GLU A 508 21.11 -16.23 -20.85
C GLU A 508 20.18 -16.86 -19.80
N ALA A 509 19.37 -16.05 -19.12
CA ALA A 509 18.52 -16.53 -18.04
C ALA A 509 17.41 -17.49 -18.52
N LEU A 510 16.81 -17.23 -19.68
CA LEU A 510 15.67 -18.02 -20.17
C LEU A 510 16.05 -19.06 -21.23
N ASP A 511 17.32 -19.13 -21.62
CA ASP A 511 17.79 -19.96 -22.74
C ASP A 511 16.93 -19.69 -23.99
N LEU A 512 16.92 -18.42 -24.43
CA LEU A 512 16.16 -17.99 -25.60
C LEU A 512 16.86 -18.45 -26.88
N SER A 513 16.09 -19.03 -27.79
CA SER A 513 16.58 -19.35 -29.13
C SER A 513 16.81 -18.08 -29.96
N ALA A 514 17.64 -18.17 -31.01
CA ALA A 514 17.85 -17.09 -31.96
C ALA A 514 16.53 -16.58 -32.56
N ASP A 515 15.60 -17.49 -32.88
CA ASP A 515 14.28 -17.13 -33.41
C ASP A 515 13.44 -16.34 -32.39
N GLN A 516 13.51 -16.69 -31.10
CA GLN A 516 12.83 -15.95 -30.04
C GLN A 516 13.43 -14.55 -29.84
N ILE A 517 14.76 -14.41 -29.90
CA ILE A 517 15.45 -13.12 -29.81
C ILE A 517 15.04 -12.23 -30.99
N VAL A 518 15.03 -12.77 -32.21
CA VAL A 518 14.57 -12.07 -33.41
C VAL A 518 13.09 -11.68 -33.27
N GLN A 519 12.24 -12.56 -32.74
CA GLN A 519 10.82 -12.26 -32.53
C GLN A 519 10.62 -11.10 -31.54
N LEU A 520 11.42 -11.00 -30.47
CA LEU A 520 11.38 -9.85 -29.55
C LEU A 520 11.70 -8.54 -30.26
N ALA A 521 12.74 -8.53 -31.10
CA ALA A 521 13.10 -7.36 -31.90
C ALA A 521 12.04 -7.01 -32.96
N ARG A 522 11.39 -8.01 -33.58
CA ARG A 522 10.26 -7.77 -34.49
C ARG A 522 9.04 -7.21 -33.75
N ASN A 523 8.77 -7.70 -32.56
CA ASN A 523 7.67 -7.24 -31.72
C ASN A 523 7.85 -5.78 -31.32
N SER A 524 9.08 -5.31 -31.06
CA SER A 524 9.32 -3.90 -30.71
C SER A 524 8.95 -2.93 -31.84
N PHE A 525 9.19 -3.29 -33.11
CA PHE A 525 8.73 -2.48 -34.25
C PHE A 525 7.25 -2.68 -34.57
N THR A 526 6.71 -3.88 -34.36
CA THR A 526 5.29 -4.14 -34.60
C THR A 526 4.42 -3.34 -33.63
N GLY A 527 4.83 -3.31 -32.35
CA GLY A 527 4.16 -2.60 -31.26
C GLY A 527 4.55 -1.12 -31.09
N SER A 528 5.38 -0.56 -31.97
CA SER A 528 5.71 0.87 -31.95
C SER A 528 4.59 1.72 -32.54
N PHE A 529 4.67 3.05 -32.41
CA PHE A 529 3.78 4.02 -33.04
C PHE A 529 4.33 4.60 -34.34
N LEU A 530 5.39 3.99 -34.88
CA LEU A 530 5.87 4.28 -36.23
C LEU A 530 4.78 4.07 -37.29
N SER A 531 4.96 4.74 -38.44
CA SER A 531 4.13 4.49 -39.62
C SER A 531 4.28 3.04 -40.11
N ASP A 532 3.24 2.49 -40.73
CA ASP A 532 3.29 1.13 -41.30
C ASP A 532 4.44 0.94 -42.30
N ALA A 533 4.81 2.00 -43.03
CA ALA A 533 5.94 2.00 -43.96
C ALA A 533 7.27 1.87 -43.23
N ASP A 534 7.48 2.62 -42.15
CA ASP A 534 8.70 2.53 -41.33
C ASP A 534 8.79 1.18 -40.61
N LYS A 535 7.68 0.69 -40.05
CA LYS A 535 7.60 -0.66 -39.47
C LYS A 535 8.02 -1.71 -40.48
N SER A 536 7.45 -1.68 -41.68
CA SER A 536 7.79 -2.62 -42.77
C SER A 536 9.26 -2.57 -43.16
N ARG A 537 9.85 -1.36 -43.20
CA ARG A 537 11.28 -1.16 -43.48
C ARG A 537 12.14 -1.82 -42.40
N HIS A 538 11.87 -1.57 -41.12
CA HIS A 538 12.65 -2.12 -40.01
C HIS A 538 12.50 -3.65 -39.89
N LEU A 539 11.30 -4.19 -40.09
CA LEU A 539 11.08 -5.63 -40.11
C LEU A 539 11.86 -6.31 -41.24
N SER A 540 11.92 -5.70 -42.44
CA SER A 540 12.72 -6.21 -43.56
C SER A 540 14.22 -6.19 -43.28
N GLU A 541 14.70 -5.18 -42.55
CA GLU A 541 16.11 -5.09 -42.14
C GLU A 541 16.47 -6.17 -41.12
N ILE A 542 15.57 -6.49 -40.18
CA ILE A 542 15.76 -7.61 -39.25
C ILE A 542 15.89 -8.92 -40.04
N ASP A 543 15.02 -9.15 -41.02
CA ASP A 543 15.08 -10.37 -41.85
C ASP A 543 16.42 -10.47 -42.60
N ARG A 544 16.93 -9.34 -43.11
CA ARG A 544 18.23 -9.28 -43.78
C ARG A 544 19.39 -9.65 -42.85
N VAL A 545 19.37 -9.19 -41.60
CA VAL A 545 20.42 -9.48 -40.60
C VAL A 545 20.33 -10.93 -40.11
N ARG A 546 19.12 -11.49 -39.94
CA ARG A 546 18.97 -12.90 -39.57
C ARG A 546 19.50 -13.84 -40.65
N ASP A 547 19.32 -13.48 -41.92
CA ASP A 547 19.69 -14.30 -43.05
C ASP A 547 21.16 -14.13 -43.49
N SER A 548 21.91 -13.18 -42.89
CA SER A 548 23.34 -12.94 -43.11
C SER A 548 24.22 -13.68 -42.12
#